data_AF-A0A3N6PRY5-F1
#
_entry.id   AF-A0A3N6PRY5-F1
#
_cell.length_a   1.000
_cell.length_b   1.000
_cell.length_c   1.000
_cell.angle_alpha   90.00
_cell.angle_beta   90.00
_cell.angle_gamma   90.00
#
_symmetry.space_group_name_H-M   'P 1'
#
loop_
_entity.id
_entity.type
_entity.pdbx_description
1 polymer ?
#
loop_
_entity_poly.entity_id
_entity_poly.type
_entity_poly.pdbx_seq_one_letter_code
_entity_poly.pdbx_strand_id
1 'polypeptide(L)' 'MLRWVIPLLILANSAAAAANAGVFGPTPASGLRDSAPLTRQIHPERLTVRPIVASESVDVPVVGGPVSDPAVQTAPLTQ' A
#
# COMPACT_ATOMS: atom_id res chain seq x y z
N MET A 1 2.74 7.46 -46.00
CA MET A 1 2.49 6.08 -45.51
C MET A 1 2.08 5.99 -44.04
N LEU A 2 2.21 7.06 -43.25
CA LEU A 2 1.80 7.11 -41.85
C LEU A 2 0.27 7.14 -41.62
N ARG A 3 -0.51 7.56 -42.64
CA ARG A 3 -1.98 7.73 -42.55
C ARG A 3 -2.73 6.45 -42.18
N TRP A 4 -2.19 5.28 -42.50
CA TRP A 4 -2.77 3.98 -42.13
C TRP A 4 -2.16 3.40 -40.86
N VAL A 5 -0.90 3.75 -40.55
CA VAL A 5 -0.21 3.26 -39.36
C VAL A 5 -0.81 3.87 -38.08
N ILE A 6 -1.11 5.17 -38.08
CA ILE A 6 -1.72 5.85 -36.93
C ILE A 6 -3.06 5.21 -36.49
N PRO A 7 -4.06 5.05 -37.38
CA PRO A 7 -5.34 4.46 -36.96
C PRO A 7 -5.20 3.00 -36.54
N LEU A 8 -4.29 2.24 -37.17
CA LEU A 8 -4.02 0.85 -36.78
C LEU A 8 -3.43 0.78 -35.37
N LEU A 9 -2.48 1.66 -35.05
CA LEU A 9 -1.90 1.75 -33.71
C LEU A 9 -2.95 2.16 -32.67
N ILE A 10 -3.83 3.10 -33.00
CA ILE A 10 -4.93 3.50 -32.11
C ILE A 10 -5.85 2.30 -31.84
N LEU A 11 -6.25 1.57 -32.89
CA LEU A 11 -7.14 0.41 -32.77
C LEU A 11 -6.50 -0.72 -31.95
N ALA A 12 -5.22 -1.01 -32.16
CA ALA A 12 -4.51 -2.02 -31.40
C ALA A 12 -4.39 -1.65 -29.91
N ASN A 13 -4.06 -0.39 -29.61
CA ASN A 13 -3.93 0.07 -28.23
C ASN A 13 -5.28 0.14 -27.51
N SER A 14 -6.36 0.55 -28.19
CA SER A 14 -7.70 0.56 -27.58
C SER A 14 -8.20 -0.86 -27.29
N ALA A 15 -7.93 -1.82 -28.18
CA ALA A 15 -8.22 -3.24 -27.92
C ALA A 15 -7.44 -3.76 -26.71
N ALA A 16 -6.14 -3.45 -26.61
CA ALA A 16 -5.31 -3.84 -25.46
C ALA A 16 -5.81 -3.21 -24.15
N ALA A 17 -6.18 -1.93 -24.18
CA ALA A 17 -6.74 -1.24 -23.03
C ALA A 17 -8.06 -1.86 -22.56
N ALA A 18 -8.97 -2.18 -23.49
CA ALA A 18 -10.24 -2.84 -23.17
C ALA A 18 -10.03 -4.24 -22.56
N ALA A 19 -9.05 -4.99 -23.08
CA ALA A 19 -8.67 -6.29 -22.53
C ALA A 19 -8.13 -6.19 -21.09
N ASN A 20 -7.24 -5.23 -20.82
CA ASN A 20 -6.70 -4.99 -19.48
C ASN A 20 -7.76 -4.48 -18.49
N ALA A 21 -8.75 -3.72 -18.98
CA ALA A 21 -9.89 -3.26 -18.19
C ALA A 21 -10.93 -4.37 -17.91
N GLY A 22 -10.76 -5.56 -18.48
CA GLY A 22 -11.68 -6.69 -18.25
C GLY A 22 -13.01 -6.58 -18.99
N VAL A 23 -13.09 -5.78 -20.07
CA VAL A 23 -14.31 -5.61 -20.88
C VAL A 23 -14.78 -6.95 -21.48
N PHE A 24 -13.86 -7.87 -21.74
CA PHE A 24 -14.15 -9.21 -22.27
C PHE A 24 -14.37 -10.27 -21.19
N GLY A 25 -14.50 -9.86 -19.92
CA GLY A 25 -14.63 -10.76 -18.78
C GLY A 25 -13.28 -11.20 -18.19
N PRO A 26 -13.29 -12.13 -17.21
CA PRO A 26 -12.07 -12.63 -16.59
C PRO A 26 -11.19 -13.32 -17.63
N THR A 27 -9.89 -13.05 -17.59
CA THR A 27 -8.96 -13.67 -18.54
C THR A 27 -8.87 -15.17 -18.23
N PRO A 28 -8.78 -16.05 -19.24
CA PRO A 28 -8.71 -17.49 -19.01
C PRO A 28 -7.47 -17.91 -18.21
N ALA A 29 -6.42 -17.07 -18.20
CA ALA A 29 -5.20 -17.26 -17.41
C ALA A 29 -5.32 -16.76 -15.96
N SER A 30 -6.32 -15.92 -15.64
CA SER A 30 -6.68 -15.66 -14.26
C SER A 30 -7.59 -16.80 -13.80
N GLY A 31 -6.99 -17.88 -13.27
CA GLY A 31 -7.72 -18.77 -12.36
C GLY A 31 -8.37 -17.94 -11.25
N LEU A 32 -9.29 -18.52 -10.48
CA LEU A 32 -9.82 -17.84 -9.29
C LEU A 32 -8.63 -17.24 -8.53
N ARG A 33 -8.63 -15.91 -8.36
CA ARG A 33 -7.64 -15.22 -7.54
C ARG A 33 -7.72 -15.90 -6.18
N ASP A 34 -6.78 -16.79 -5.91
CA ASP A 34 -6.70 -17.43 -4.61
C ASP A 34 -6.19 -16.34 -3.67
N SER A 35 -7.11 -15.69 -2.97
CA SER A 35 -6.85 -14.68 -1.96
C SER A 35 -6.57 -15.32 -0.59
N ALA A 36 -6.78 -16.63 -0.45
CA ALA A 36 -6.49 -17.39 0.75
C ALA A 36 -5.00 -17.50 1.15
N PRO A 37 -3.99 -17.49 0.25
CA PRO A 37 -2.60 -17.62 0.65
C PRO A 37 -2.06 -16.36 1.33
N LEU A 38 -2.66 -15.17 1.15
CA LEU A 38 -2.19 -13.95 1.85
C LEU A 38 -2.41 -14.06 3.37
N THR A 39 -3.53 -14.62 3.80
CA THR A 39 -3.82 -14.84 5.23
C THR A 39 -2.97 -15.97 5.83
N ARG A 40 -2.50 -16.93 5.02
CA ARG A 40 -1.65 -18.04 5.48
C ARG A 40 -0.15 -17.81 5.34
N GLN A 41 0.30 -16.72 4.70
CA GLN A 41 1.73 -16.42 4.63
C GLN A 41 2.28 -15.89 5.96
N ILE A 42 1.46 -15.21 6.74
CA ILE A 42 1.84 -14.72 8.06
C ILE A 42 1.29 -15.69 9.09
N HIS A 43 2.18 -16.45 9.74
CA HIS A 43 1.87 -17.30 10.89
C HIS A 43 2.24 -16.52 12.15
N PRO A 44 1.37 -15.63 12.66
CA PRO A 44 1.68 -14.80 13.83
C PRO A 44 2.05 -15.63 15.07
N GLU A 45 1.55 -16.85 15.17
CA GLU A 45 1.89 -17.81 16.22
C GLU A 45 3.33 -18.34 16.15
N ARG A 46 4.02 -18.17 15.00
CA ARG A 46 5.45 -18.47 14.83
C ARG A 46 6.34 -17.24 15.04
N LEU A 47 5.77 -16.06 15.27
CA LEU A 47 6.53 -14.86 15.57
C LEU A 47 6.87 -14.82 17.05
N THR A 48 8.08 -15.24 17.38
CA THR A 48 8.64 -15.06 18.73
C THR A 48 9.18 -13.64 18.87
N VAL A 49 8.57 -12.85 19.76
CA VAL A 49 9.07 -11.52 20.12
C VAL A 49 10.03 -11.67 21.31
N ARG A 50 11.28 -11.22 21.14
CA ARG A 50 12.24 -11.07 22.25
C ARG A 50 12.47 -9.58 22.50
N PRO A 51 12.40 -9.10 23.75
CA PRO A 51 12.82 -7.74 24.06
C PRO A 51 14.30 -7.57 23.71
N ILE A 52 14.61 -6.55 22.93
CA ILE A 52 15.98 -6.15 22.65
C ILE A 52 16.42 -5.23 23.79
N VAL A 53 17.51 -5.59 24.47
CA VAL A 53 18.13 -4.71 25.47
C VAL A 53 18.76 -3.52 24.76
N ALA A 54 18.75 -2.34 25.38
CA ALA A 54 19.23 -1.10 24.77
C ALA A 54 20.68 -1.19 24.24
N SER A 55 21.51 -2.06 24.84
CA SER A 55 22.88 -2.37 24.42
C SER A 55 22.99 -3.14 23.09
N GLU A 56 21.93 -3.82 22.65
CA GLU A 56 21.86 -4.61 21.42
C GLU A 56 21.13 -3.86 20.28
N SER A 57 20.61 -2.66 20.56
CA SER A 57 19.87 -1.85 19.57
C SER A 57 20.83 -1.09 18.65
N VAL A 58 20.77 -1.36 17.34
CA VAL A 58 21.53 -0.60 16.32
C VAL A 58 20.94 0.80 16.11
N ASP A 59 19.62 0.92 16.24
CA ASP A 59 18.92 2.19 16.29
C ASP A 59 18.59 2.50 17.74
N VAL A 60 19.45 3.25 18.43
CA VAL A 60 19.07 3.85 19.72
C VAL A 60 18.11 4.99 19.39
N PRO A 61 16.81 4.91 19.74
CA PRO A 61 15.92 6.03 19.54
C PRO A 61 16.40 7.17 20.42
N VAL A 62 16.90 8.24 19.80
CA VAL A 62 17.17 9.50 20.51
C VAL A 62 15.81 10.13 20.80
N VAL A 63 15.20 9.73 21.90
CA VAL A 63 14.00 10.37 22.41
C VAL A 63 14.44 11.71 22.98
N GLY A 64 13.99 12.81 22.35
CA GLY A 64 14.17 14.14 22.90
C GLY A 64 13.53 14.26 24.29
N GLY A 65 14.04 15.18 25.11
CA GLY A 65 13.44 15.49 26.40
C GLY A 65 11.95 15.87 26.26
N PRO A 66 11.19 15.87 27.38
CA PRO A 66 9.77 16.20 27.36
C PRO A 66 9.55 17.53 26.62
N VAL A 67 8.62 17.52 25.66
CA VAL A 67 8.21 18.72 24.95
C VAL A 67 7.53 19.63 25.98
N SER A 68 8.02 20.86 26.12
CA SER A 68 7.41 21.84 27.02
C SER A 68 5.93 21.99 26.72
N ASP A 69 5.10 22.02 27.77
CA ASP A 69 3.66 22.19 27.61
C ASP A 69 3.37 23.47 26.80
N PRO A 70 2.58 23.40 25.72
CA PRO A 70 2.23 24.57 24.95
C PRO A 70 1.45 25.55 25.82
N ALA A 71 1.74 26.85 25.70
CA ALA A 71 0.98 27.90 26.38
C ALA A 71 -0.43 27.99 25.78
N VAL A 72 -1.34 27.12 26.24
CA VAL A 72 -2.76 27.16 25.85
C VAL A 72 -3.42 28.31 26.59
N GLN A 73 -3.71 29.39 25.88
CA GLN A 73 -4.54 30.47 26.42
C GLN A 73 -6.01 30.03 26.39
N THR A 74 -6.53 29.60 27.54
CA THR A 74 -7.95 29.30 27.70
C THR A 74 -8.70 30.56 28.16
N ALA A 75 -9.69 31.01 27.39
CA ALA A 75 -10.66 32.01 27.85
C ALA A 75 -11.90 31.30 28.44
N PRO A 76 -12.46 31.76 29.56
CA PRO A 76 -13.70 31.20 30.09
C PRO A 76 -14.85 31.47 29.12
N LEU A 77 -15.64 30.44 28.82
CA LEU A 77 -16.91 30.59 28.12
C LEU A 77 -17.90 31.25 29.08
N THR A 78 -18.37 32.46 28.76
CA THR A 78 -19.46 33.11 29.49
C THR A 78 -20.76 32.38 29.16
N GLN A 79 -21.41 31.80 30.18
CA GLN A 79 -22.74 31.19 30.08
C GLN A 79 -23.83 32.23 30.32
#